data_AF-A0A6N6PDQ7-F1
#
_entry.id   AF-A0A6N6PDQ7-F1
#
_cell.length_a   1.000
_cell.length_b   1.000
_cell.length_c   1.000
_cell.angle_alpha   90.00
_cell.angle_beta   90.00
_cell.angle_gamma   90.00
#
_symmetry.space_group_name_H-M   'P 1'
#
loop_
_entity.id
_entity.type
_entity.pdbx_description
1 polymer ?
#
loop_
_entity_poly.entity_id
_entity_poly.type
_entity_poly.pdbx_seq_one_letter_code
_entity_poly.pdbx_strand_id
1 'polypeptide(L)'
;LRFELGEQLVIAKQYTEAIAELQKARQNPNARLRAMNLLGQCYTEKGMLDLAVKQFQDCASEILAMDVTKKEVLYKLGLVFERMGRMEESLKCMKDIYEVDYGYLDVAKRVEQSYGQ
;
A
#
# COMPACT_ATOMS: atom_id res chain seq x y z
N LEU A 1 5.90 -20.66 -4.25
CA LEU A 1 5.32 -20.92 -5.58
C LEU A 1 4.19 -19.94 -5.93
N ARG A 2 3.03 -19.94 -5.26
CA ARG A 2 1.89 -19.07 -5.62
C ARG A 2 2.18 -17.57 -5.45
N PHE A 3 2.86 -17.19 -4.37
CA PHE A 3 3.28 -15.81 -4.14
C PHE A 3 4.25 -15.31 -5.22
N GLU A 4 5.32 -16.08 -5.47
CA GLU A 4 6.32 -15.75 -6.50
C GLU A 4 5.69 -15.60 -7.88
N LEU A 5 4.77 -16.51 -8.26
CA LEU A 5 4.03 -16.38 -9.51
C LEU A 5 3.20 -15.09 -9.55
N GLY A 6 2.47 -14.79 -8.47
CA GLY A 6 1.71 -13.55 -8.34
C GLY A 6 2.60 -12.32 -8.50
N GLU A 7 3.76 -12.30 -7.86
CA GLU A 7 4.77 -11.23 -7.96
C GLU A 7 5.29 -11.05 -9.39
N GLN A 8 5.65 -12.15 -10.08
CA GLN A 8 6.07 -12.09 -11.49
C GLN A 8 4.97 -11.52 -12.40
N LEU A 9 3.71 -11.89 -12.16
CA LEU A 9 2.56 -11.35 -12.89
C LEU A 9 2.38 -9.84 -12.63
N VAL A 10 2.62 -9.36 -11.40
CA VAL A 10 2.62 -7.91 -11.11
C VAL A 10 3.71 -7.19 -11.89
N ILE A 11 4.93 -7.74 -11.92
CA ILE A 11 6.06 -7.18 -12.69
C ILE A 11 5.71 -7.13 -14.19
N ALA A 12 5.07 -8.18 -14.70
CA ALA A 12 4.57 -8.27 -16.07
C ALA A 12 3.32 -7.40 -16.34
N LYS A 13 2.81 -6.67 -15.33
CA LYS A 13 1.59 -5.84 -15.39
C LYS A 13 0.32 -6.64 -15.73
N GLN A 14 0.35 -7.96 -15.54
CA GLN A 14 -0.78 -8.87 -15.72
C GLN A 14 -1.63 -8.89 -14.44
N TYR A 15 -2.21 -7.74 -14.08
CA TYR A 15 -2.83 -7.54 -12.77
C TYR A 15 -4.03 -8.46 -12.51
N THR A 16 -4.81 -8.82 -13.54
CA THR A 16 -5.97 -9.71 -13.36
C THR A 16 -5.54 -11.11 -12.91
N GLU A 17 -4.53 -11.67 -13.55
CA GLU A 17 -3.97 -12.99 -13.22
C GLU A 17 -3.22 -12.93 -11.89
N ALA A 18 -2.47 -11.85 -11.66
CA ALA A 18 -1.76 -11.61 -10.40
C ALA A 18 -2.74 -11.64 -9.21
N ILE A 19 -3.90 -10.97 -9.32
CA ILE A 19 -4.90 -10.93 -8.24
C ILE A 19 -5.34 -12.36 -7.86
N ALA A 20 -5.65 -13.22 -8.83
CA ALA A 20 -6.10 -14.57 -8.56
C ALA A 20 -5.04 -15.41 -7.82
N GLU A 21 -3.77 -15.27 -8.21
CA GLU A 21 -2.65 -15.99 -7.58
C GLU A 21 -2.29 -15.42 -6.21
N LEU A 22 -2.32 -14.10 -6.05
CA LEU A 22 -2.05 -13.42 -4.79
C LEU A 22 -3.17 -13.66 -3.75
N GLN A 23 -4.44 -13.74 -4.16
CA GLN A 23 -5.54 -14.11 -3.26
C GLN A 23 -5.34 -15.50 -2.65
N LYS A 24 -4.84 -16.46 -3.43
CA LYS A 24 -4.47 -17.80 -2.94
C LYS A 24 -3.24 -17.72 -2.03
N ALA A 25 -2.23 -16.92 -2.42
CA ALA A 25 -1.02 -16.73 -1.62
C ALA A 25 -1.29 -16.13 -0.24
N ARG A 26 -2.33 -15.28 -0.11
CA ARG A 26 -2.75 -14.67 1.16
C ARG A 26 -3.13 -15.68 2.25
N GLN A 27 -3.50 -16.91 1.88
CA GLN A 27 -3.81 -17.97 2.83
C GLN A 27 -2.58 -18.52 3.55
N ASN A 28 -1.38 -18.26 3.04
CA ASN A 28 -0.13 -18.65 3.69
C ASN A 28 0.35 -17.53 4.62
N PRO A 29 0.46 -17.75 5.94
CA PRO A 29 0.88 -16.72 6.91
C PRO A 29 2.21 -16.04 6.54
N ASN A 30 3.18 -16.78 6.01
CA ASN A 30 4.52 -16.27 5.66
C ASN A 30 4.52 -15.36 4.43
N ALA A 31 3.49 -15.46 3.58
CA ALA A 31 3.34 -14.65 2.37
C ALA A 31 2.20 -13.63 2.50
N ARG A 32 1.40 -13.71 3.55
CA ARG A 32 0.14 -12.98 3.70
C ARG A 32 0.29 -11.47 3.51
N LEU A 33 1.14 -10.83 4.30
CA LEU A 33 1.34 -9.37 4.27
C LEU A 33 1.88 -8.91 2.91
N ARG A 34 2.87 -9.62 2.36
CA ARG A 34 3.44 -9.32 1.04
C ARG A 34 2.40 -9.48 -0.08
N ALA A 35 1.58 -10.54 -0.02
CA ALA A 35 0.51 -10.77 -0.97
C ALA A 35 -0.57 -9.69 -0.89
N MET A 36 -0.94 -9.26 0.33
CA MET A 36 -1.90 -8.18 0.56
C MET A 36 -1.41 -6.84 -0.02
N ASN A 37 -0.14 -6.52 0.20
CA ASN A 37 0.48 -5.32 -0.37
C ASN A 37 0.47 -5.34 -1.91
N LEU A 38 0.86 -6.45 -2.54
CA LEU A 38 0.80 -6.60 -4.00
C LEU A 38 -0.64 -6.60 -4.54
N LEU A 39 -1.62 -7.13 -3.81
CA LEU A 39 -3.03 -7.04 -4.16
C LEU A 39 -3.51 -5.58 -4.19
N GLY A 40 -3.16 -4.80 -3.16
CA GLY A 40 -3.46 -3.37 -3.12
C GLY A 40 -2.87 -2.63 -4.31
N GLN A 41 -1.62 -2.95 -4.67
CA GLN A 41 -0.97 -2.40 -5.87
C GLN A 41 -1.73 -2.79 -7.15
N CYS A 42 -2.11 -4.06 -7.30
CA CYS A 42 -2.88 -4.51 -8.46
C CYS A 42 -4.21 -3.76 -8.61
N TYR A 43 -4.96 -3.58 -7.52
CA TYR A 43 -6.21 -2.81 -7.55
C TYR A 43 -5.97 -1.34 -7.91
N THR A 44 -4.88 -0.76 -7.37
CA THR A 44 -4.48 0.63 -7.67
C THR A 44 -4.19 0.83 -9.15
N GLU A 45 -3.44 -0.08 -9.76
CA GLU A 45 -3.09 -0.01 -11.19
C GLU A 45 -4.26 -0.32 -12.11
N LYS A 46 -5.27 -1.06 -11.62
CA LYS A 46 -6.55 -1.26 -12.32
C LYS A 46 -7.56 -0.13 -12.11
N GLY A 47 -7.23 0.90 -11.32
CA GLY A 47 -8.14 2.01 -11.00
C GLY A 47 -9.27 1.63 -10.04
N MET A 48 -9.22 0.44 -9.42
CA MET A 48 -10.17 -0.02 -8.41
C MET A 48 -9.77 0.54 -7.03
N LEU A 49 -9.81 1.87 -6.91
CA LEU A 49 -9.19 2.60 -5.80
C LEU A 49 -9.85 2.30 -4.45
N ASP A 50 -11.15 2.04 -4.42
CA ASP A 50 -11.88 1.64 -3.19
C ASP A 50 -11.38 0.30 -2.64
N LEU A 51 -11.16 -0.68 -3.52
CA LEU A 51 -10.61 -1.99 -3.15
C LEU A 51 -9.15 -1.87 -2.73
N ALA A 52 -8.38 -1.00 -3.40
CA ALA A 52 -7.00 -0.72 -3.02
C ALA A 52 -6.90 -0.13 -1.60
N VAL A 53 -7.72 0.89 -1.29
CA VAL A 53 -7.78 1.49 0.05
C VAL A 53 -8.07 0.43 1.09
N LYS A 54 -9.15 -0.35 0.91
CA LYS A 54 -9.53 -1.40 1.86
C LYS A 54 -8.38 -2.40 2.05
N GLN A 55 -7.77 -2.84 0.96
CA GLN A 55 -6.70 -3.84 1.02
C GLN A 55 -5.44 -3.34 1.74
N PHE A 56 -5.05 -2.09 1.53
CA PHE A 56 -3.92 -1.49 2.25
C PHE A 56 -4.24 -1.20 3.71
N GLN A 57 -5.46 -0.75 4.04
CA GLN A 57 -5.91 -0.57 5.43
C GLN A 57 -5.89 -1.90 6.20
N ASP A 58 -6.47 -2.95 5.62
CA ASP A 58 -6.44 -4.30 6.21
C ASP A 58 -4.98 -4.74 6.42
N CYS A 59 -4.10 -4.53 5.44
CA CYS A 59 -2.69 -4.90 5.55
C CYS A 59 -1.96 -4.12 6.65
N ALA A 60 -2.16 -2.80 6.73
CA ALA A 60 -1.56 -1.97 7.78
C ALA A 60 -2.07 -2.33 9.18
N SER A 61 -3.32 -2.78 9.30
CA SER A 61 -3.91 -3.22 10.56
C SER A 61 -3.31 -4.53 11.09
N GLU A 62 -2.85 -5.41 10.20
CA GLU A 62 -2.20 -6.67 10.58
C GLU A 62 -0.73 -6.47 11.00
N ILE A 63 -0.11 -5.34 10.65
CA ILE A 63 1.26 -5.03 11.04
C ILE A 63 1.23 -4.22 12.34
N LEU A 64 1.66 -4.84 13.44
CA LEU A 64 1.60 -4.21 14.76
C LEU A 64 2.66 -3.10 14.91
N ALA A 65 3.90 -3.36 14.49
CA ALA A 65 4.99 -2.41 14.58
C ALA A 65 5.00 -1.44 13.39
N MET A 66 5.43 -0.20 13.61
CA MET A 66 5.68 0.75 12.53
C MET A 66 7.04 0.46 11.88
N ASP A 67 7.14 -0.69 11.20
CA ASP A 67 8.34 -1.13 10.50
C ASP A 67 8.38 -0.64 9.04
N VAL A 68 9.41 -1.07 8.30
CA VAL A 68 9.57 -0.73 6.87
C VAL A 68 8.35 -1.16 6.05
N THR A 69 7.75 -2.31 6.36
CA THR A 69 6.57 -2.83 5.65
C THR A 69 5.35 -1.97 5.90
N LYS A 70 5.08 -1.60 7.17
CA LYS A 70 3.92 -0.76 7.51
C LYS A 70 4.04 0.63 6.89
N LYS A 71 5.24 1.22 6.92
CA LYS A 71 5.50 2.51 6.26
C LYS A 71 5.26 2.44 4.75
N GLU A 72 5.71 1.39 4.09
CA GLU A 72 5.45 1.20 2.65
C GLU A 72 3.95 1.09 2.34
N VAL A 73 3.22 0.30 3.13
CA VAL A 73 1.78 0.12 2.96
C VAL A 73 1.02 1.43 3.21
N LEU A 74 1.35 2.18 4.26
CA LEU A 74 0.75 3.49 4.55
C LEU A 74 1.06 4.52 3.46
N TYR A 75 2.27 4.50 2.93
CA TYR A 75 2.66 5.40 1.85
C TYR A 75 1.85 5.12 0.59
N LYS A 76 1.75 3.84 0.20
CA LYS A 76 0.91 3.43 -0.93
C LYS A 76 -0.57 3.77 -0.71
N LEU A 77 -1.09 3.56 0.50
CA LEU A 77 -2.45 3.98 0.86
C LEU A 77 -2.64 5.49 0.68
N GLY A 78 -1.68 6.30 1.14
CA GLY A 78 -1.71 7.74 0.94
C GLY A 78 -1.75 8.13 -0.54
N LEU A 79 -0.90 7.53 -1.37
CA LEU A 79 -0.92 7.75 -2.83
C LEU A 79 -2.26 7.36 -3.47
N VAL A 80 -2.91 6.29 -3.00
CA VAL A 80 -4.25 5.91 -3.47
C VAL A 80 -5.27 6.98 -3.10
N PHE A 81 -5.23 7.50 -1.86
CA PHE A 81 -6.10 8.60 -1.45
C PHE A 81 -5.90 9.85 -2.30
N GLU A 82 -4.66 10.19 -2.68
CA GLU A 82 -4.38 11.29 -3.61
C GLU A 82 -5.01 11.06 -4.99
N ARG A 83 -4.89 9.84 -5.53
CA ARG A 83 -5.55 9.46 -6.80
C ARG A 83 -7.07 9.57 -6.71
N MET A 84 -7.65 9.41 -5.51
CA MET A 84 -9.08 9.62 -5.24
C MET A 84 -9.46 11.09 -4.97
N GLY A 85 -8.50 12.01 -4.90
CA GLY A 85 -8.72 13.41 -4.50
C GLY A 85 -8.94 13.61 -3.00
N ARG A 86 -8.73 12.57 -2.17
CA ARG A 86 -8.93 12.57 -0.72
C ARG A 86 -7.65 13.03 -0.01
N MET A 87 -7.29 14.30 -0.21
CA MET A 87 -6.00 14.86 0.22
C MET A 87 -5.79 14.82 1.73
N GLU A 88 -6.84 15.04 2.53
CA GLU A 88 -6.75 15.00 4.00
C GLU A 88 -6.34 13.61 4.52
N GLU A 89 -6.87 12.55 3.91
CA GLU A 89 -6.54 11.18 4.29
C GLU A 89 -5.15 10.75 3.80
N SER A 90 -4.75 11.20 2.61
CA SER A 90 -3.35 11.04 2.18
C SER A 90 -2.40 11.67 3.19
N LEU A 91 -2.66 12.93 3.56
CA LEU A 91 -1.80 13.66 4.48
C LEU A 91 -1.74 12.99 5.85
N LYS A 92 -2.85 12.40 6.32
CA LYS A 92 -2.84 11.61 7.55
C LYS A 92 -1.87 10.43 7.46
N CYS A 93 -1.92 9.65 6.37
CA CYS A 93 -0.97 8.56 6.16
C CYS A 93 0.49 9.05 6.11
N MET A 94 0.75 10.20 5.48
CA MET A 94 2.10 10.77 5.42
C MET A 94 2.58 11.24 6.80
N LYS A 95 1.69 11.82 7.62
CA LYS A 95 1.98 12.22 9.01
C LYS A 95 2.32 11.03 9.90
N ASP A 96 1.54 9.96 9.81
CA ASP A 96 1.79 8.73 10.58
C ASP A 96 3.20 8.18 10.32
N ILE A 97 3.69 8.27 9.08
CA ILE A 97 5.05 7.86 8.71
C ILE A 97 6.07 8.88 9.20
N TYR A 98 5.82 10.17 8.97
CA TYR A 98 6.71 11.28 9.33
C TYR A 98 7.05 11.30 10.83
N GLU A 99 6.07 11.01 11.69
CA GLU A 99 6.25 10.97 13.15
C GLU A 99 7.29 9.93 13.61
N VAL A 100 7.49 8.86 12.84
CA VAL A 100 8.44 7.78 13.19
C VAL A 100 9.70 7.78 12.32
N ASP A 101 9.62 8.29 11.09
CA ASP A 101 10.71 8.30 10.12
C ASP A 101 10.55 9.50 9.17
N TYR A 102 11.11 10.62 9.62
CA TYR A 102 11.18 11.87 8.87
C TYR A 102 11.78 11.69 7.46
N GLY A 103 12.75 10.79 7.30
CA GLY A 103 13.51 10.60 6.05
C GLY A 103 12.86 9.64 5.05
N TYR A 104 11.67 9.10 5.35
CA TYR A 104 11.04 8.11 4.49
C TYR A 104 10.51 8.73 3.19
N LEU A 105 11.18 8.48 2.07
CA LEU A 105 10.75 8.97 0.74
C LEU A 105 10.53 10.50 0.72
N ASP A 106 9.38 10.97 0.27
CA ASP A 106 9.01 12.38 0.18
C ASP A 106 7.98 12.81 1.26
N VAL A 107 7.79 12.01 2.32
CA VAL A 107 6.77 12.28 3.35
C VAL A 107 6.99 13.62 4.05
N ALA A 108 8.23 13.97 4.39
CA ALA A 108 8.55 15.25 5.02
C ALA A 108 8.12 16.43 4.15
N LYS A 109 8.48 16.39 2.87
CA LYS A 109 8.08 17.42 1.91
C LYS A 109 6.56 17.55 1.83
N ARG A 110 5.83 16.43 1.72
CA ARG A 110 4.36 16.44 1.63
C ARG A 110 3.71 17.01 2.89
N VAL A 111 4.21 16.63 4.06
CA VAL A 111 3.67 17.08 5.35
C VAL A 111 3.97 18.56 5.56
N GLU A 112 5.21 19.00 5.40
CA GLU A 112 5.61 20.40 5.60
C GLU A 112 4.90 21.35 4.63
N GLN A 113 4.73 20.96 3.37
CA GLN A 113 3.98 21.75 2.38
C GLN A 113 2.52 21.97 2.79
N SER A 114 1.92 21.06 3.57
CA SER A 114 0.54 21.22 4.06
C SER A 114 0.39 22.28 5.17
N TYR A 115 1.48 22.65 5.86
CA TYR A 115 1.47 23.69 6.91
C TYR A 115 1.88 25.08 6.38
N GLY A 116 2.46 25.14 5.19
CA GLY A 116 2.94 26.39 4.57
C GLY A 116 1.90 27.12 3.72
N GLN A 117 0.61 26.76 3.80
CA GLN A 117 -0.50 27.41 3.10
C GLN A 117 -1.34 28.26 4.04
#